data_AF-A0A9X3VBL2-F1
#
_entry.id   AF-A0A9X3VBL2-F1
#
_cell.length_a   1.000
_cell.length_b   1.000
_cell.length_c   1.000
_cell.angle_alpha   90.00
_cell.angle_beta   90.00
_cell.angle_gamma   90.00
#
_symmetry.space_group_name_H-M   'P 1'
#
loop_
_entity.id
_entity.type
_entity.pdbx_description
1 polymer ?
#
loop_
_entity_poly.entity_id
_entity_poly.type
_entity_poly.pdbx_seq_one_letter_code
_entity_poly.pdbx_strand_id
1 'polypeptide(L)'
;MTLKDGTEEIKEDDVRSACDAIMRSECFTKAHRMQRLLRFLVAQAIAGDSRNTSEYAIGIEVFDREPAVFLPAEDPIVRVQVGRLRQRLEAYYAANEPPQDIEIHIPVGTYMPVLRRRRDAAGGAGADHLLMVQPIHYIAERMDGQAFADGLYEELLEQLFKSFGAVLMGSGPSPAPAGAAARCAHHRVEGSVRIDEGRIRASIRLVDSSLRRITWARNFDRSVQFGIEQQEELAACICSALRQNFRR
;
A
#
# COMPACT_ATOMS: atom_id res chain seq x y z
N MET A 1 -23.11 -0.57 15.75
CA MET A 1 -23.27 -1.98 15.38
C MET A 1 -21.88 -2.47 15.04
N THR A 2 -21.30 -3.26 15.94
CA THR A 2 -19.86 -3.53 16.09
C THR A 2 -19.35 -4.43 14.97
N LEU A 3 -18.41 -3.93 14.14
CA LEU A 3 -17.72 -4.74 13.14
C LEU A 3 -16.56 -5.46 13.84
N LYS A 4 -16.79 -6.72 14.22
CA LYS A 4 -15.79 -7.61 14.81
C LYS A 4 -14.85 -8.16 13.73
N ASP A 5 -13.59 -7.74 13.76
CA ASP A 5 -12.43 -8.63 13.56
C ASP A 5 -11.15 -7.91 14.02
N GLY A 6 -10.56 -8.36 15.14
CA GLY A 6 -9.16 -8.23 15.56
C GLY A 6 -8.35 -6.93 15.45
N THR A 7 -8.91 -5.84 14.95
CA THR A 7 -8.26 -4.54 14.70
C THR A 7 -8.88 -3.55 15.68
N GLU A 8 -8.11 -2.69 16.34
CA GLU A 8 -8.70 -1.65 17.19
C GLU A 8 -9.84 -0.95 16.43
N GLU A 9 -11.05 -1.01 16.98
CA GLU A 9 -12.26 -0.50 16.31
C GLU A 9 -12.07 1.00 16.03
N ILE A 10 -11.91 1.36 14.74
CA ILE A 10 -11.78 2.75 14.34
C ILE A 10 -13.14 3.40 14.62
N LYS A 11 -13.19 4.31 15.60
CA LYS A 11 -14.43 4.98 15.98
C LYS A 11 -14.89 5.88 14.84
N GLU A 12 -16.18 5.84 14.54
CA GLU A 12 -16.77 6.65 13.48
C GLU A 12 -16.46 8.15 13.66
N ASP A 13 -16.47 8.64 14.91
CA ASP A 13 -16.17 10.03 15.24
C ASP A 13 -14.73 10.43 14.95
N ASP A 14 -13.78 9.52 15.14
CA ASP A 14 -12.37 9.76 14.80
C ASP A 14 -12.23 9.91 13.28
N VAL A 15 -12.91 9.05 12.50
CA VAL A 15 -12.92 9.09 11.04
C VAL A 15 -13.53 10.40 10.54
N ARG A 16 -14.66 10.81 11.09
CA ARG A 16 -15.32 12.09 10.76
C ARG A 16 -14.41 13.27 11.06
N SER A 17 -13.78 13.26 12.23
CA SER A 17 -12.85 14.31 12.66
C SER A 17 -11.60 14.38 11.75
N ALA A 18 -11.05 13.23 11.37
CA ALA A 18 -9.94 13.14 10.41
C ALA A 18 -10.34 13.69 9.03
N CYS A 19 -11.52 13.31 8.55
CA CYS A 19 -12.09 13.79 7.29
C CYS A 19 -12.26 15.31 7.29
N ASP A 20 -12.80 15.88 8.35
CA ASP A 20 -12.96 17.33 8.50
C ASP A 20 -11.62 18.07 8.58
N ALA A 21 -10.62 17.50 9.25
CA ALA A 21 -9.28 18.06 9.29
C ALA A 21 -8.64 18.11 7.90
N ILE A 22 -8.74 17.03 7.11
CA ILE A 22 -8.27 16.98 5.71
C ILE A 22 -8.96 18.08 4.90
N MET A 23 -10.26 18.31 5.09
CA MET A 23 -11.02 19.32 4.35
C MET A 23 -10.58 20.76 4.62
N ARG A 24 -10.08 21.02 5.83
CA ARG A 24 -9.54 22.33 6.24
C ARG A 24 -8.09 22.55 5.81
N SER A 25 -7.43 21.54 5.26
CA SER A 25 -6.07 21.69 4.71
C SER A 25 -6.04 22.62 3.50
N GLU A 26 -4.86 23.15 3.18
CA GLU A 26 -4.65 23.98 1.98
C GLU A 26 -5.01 23.22 0.69
N CYS A 27 -4.73 21.91 0.69
CA CYS A 27 -5.07 21.04 -0.43
C CYS A 27 -6.59 21.03 -0.67
N PHE A 28 -7.45 21.04 0.36
CA PHE A 28 -8.89 20.84 0.18
C PHE A 28 -9.76 22.08 0.38
N THR A 29 -9.30 23.10 1.10
CA THR A 29 -10.13 24.24 1.53
C THR A 29 -10.90 24.90 0.39
N LYS A 30 -10.28 25.08 -0.78
CA LYS A 30 -10.91 25.71 -1.96
C LYS A 30 -11.59 24.71 -2.92
N ALA A 31 -11.53 23.41 -2.64
CA ALA A 31 -11.97 22.35 -3.53
C ALA A 31 -13.33 21.77 -3.11
N HIS A 32 -14.39 22.59 -3.09
CA HIS A 32 -15.70 22.22 -2.55
C HIS A 32 -16.29 20.93 -3.14
N ARG A 33 -16.17 20.70 -4.46
CA ARG A 33 -16.62 19.44 -5.10
C ARG A 33 -15.86 18.22 -4.59
N MET A 34 -14.55 18.34 -4.34
CA MET A 34 -13.73 17.26 -3.77
C MET A 34 -14.09 17.01 -2.31
N GLN A 35 -14.38 18.06 -1.54
CA GLN A 35 -14.86 17.89 -0.18
C GLN A 35 -16.20 17.15 -0.14
N ARG A 36 -17.16 17.51 -1.01
CA ARG A 36 -18.45 16.82 -1.10
C ARG A 36 -18.28 15.34 -1.44
N LEU A 37 -17.44 15.03 -2.43
CA LEU A 37 -17.12 13.65 -2.80
C LEU A 37 -16.47 12.88 -1.64
N LEU A 38 -15.44 13.44 -0.99
CA LEU A 38 -14.76 12.77 0.13
C LEU A 38 -15.71 12.54 1.31
N ARG A 39 -16.54 13.53 1.67
CA ARG A 39 -17.58 13.36 2.71
C ARG A 39 -18.51 12.21 2.40
N PHE A 40 -19.02 12.17 1.16
CA PHE A 40 -19.93 11.13 0.73
C PHE A 40 -19.29 9.73 0.87
N LEU A 41 -18.09 9.55 0.31
CA LEU A 41 -17.40 8.26 0.34
C LEU A 41 -17.06 7.82 1.76
N VAL A 42 -16.63 8.74 2.64
CA VAL A 42 -16.33 8.44 4.04
C VAL A 42 -17.61 8.09 4.81
N ALA A 43 -18.72 8.77 4.56
CA ALA A 43 -20.00 8.44 5.17
C ALA A 43 -20.46 7.02 4.78
N GLN A 44 -20.29 6.63 3.51
CA GLN A 44 -20.59 5.26 3.06
C GLN A 44 -19.66 4.22 3.69
N ALA A 45 -18.37 4.55 3.84
CA ALA A 45 -17.39 3.67 4.50
C ALA A 45 -17.75 3.43 5.98
N ILE A 46 -18.15 4.49 6.69
CA ILE A 46 -18.62 4.40 8.08
C ILE A 46 -19.90 3.56 8.20
N ALA A 47 -20.85 3.76 7.28
CA ALA A 47 -22.10 3.01 7.26
C ALA A 47 -21.92 1.52 6.92
N GLY A 48 -20.76 1.12 6.39
CA GLY A 48 -20.48 -0.24 5.95
C GLY A 48 -21.26 -0.68 4.71
N ASP A 49 -21.92 0.24 4.01
CA ASP A 49 -22.75 -0.08 2.85
C ASP A 49 -21.98 0.07 1.53
N SER A 50 -21.34 -1.02 1.11
CA SER A 50 -20.59 -1.06 -0.16
C SER A 50 -21.46 -0.84 -1.40
N ARG A 51 -22.78 -1.05 -1.31
CA ARG A 51 -23.70 -0.96 -2.45
C ARG A 51 -23.93 0.49 -2.92
N ASN A 52 -23.73 1.49 -2.04
CA ASN A 52 -23.97 2.91 -2.34
C ASN A 52 -22.73 3.65 -2.85
N THR A 53 -21.64 2.95 -3.16
CA THR A 53 -20.46 3.55 -3.79
C THR A 53 -20.36 3.23 -5.29
N SER A 54 -21.46 2.83 -5.93
CA SER A 54 -21.49 2.65 -7.38
C SER A 54 -21.28 3.97 -8.13
N GLU A 55 -20.77 3.91 -9.36
CA GLU A 55 -20.57 5.11 -10.18
C GLU A 55 -21.88 5.87 -10.40
N TYR A 56 -22.99 5.14 -10.55
CA TYR A 56 -24.32 5.69 -10.72
C TYR A 56 -24.75 6.50 -9.48
N ALA A 57 -24.66 5.90 -8.29
CA ALA A 57 -25.03 6.56 -7.03
C ALA A 57 -24.19 7.82 -6.79
N ILE A 58 -22.87 7.75 -6.99
CA ILE A 58 -21.99 8.91 -6.82
C ILE A 58 -22.35 10.03 -7.82
N GLY A 59 -22.64 9.69 -9.07
CA GLY A 59 -23.05 10.67 -10.09
C GLY A 59 -24.27 11.47 -9.67
N ILE A 60 -25.29 10.80 -9.12
CA ILE A 60 -26.52 11.45 -8.69
C ILE A 60 -26.29 12.22 -7.38
N GLU A 61 -25.79 11.55 -6.35
CA GLU A 61 -25.77 12.10 -4.98
C GLU A 61 -24.69 13.17 -4.77
N VAL A 62 -23.59 13.10 -5.51
CA VAL A 62 -22.44 14.01 -5.36
C VAL A 62 -22.36 15.02 -6.50
N PHE A 63 -22.63 14.58 -7.73
CA PHE A 63 -22.48 15.42 -8.93
C PHE A 63 -23.80 15.92 -9.50
N ASP A 64 -24.91 15.70 -8.79
CA ASP A 64 -26.25 16.19 -9.13
C ASP A 64 -26.64 15.79 -10.57
N ARG A 65 -26.21 14.60 -11.02
CA ARG A 65 -26.57 14.08 -12.33
C ARG A 65 -28.02 13.59 -12.32
N GLU A 66 -28.72 13.82 -13.42
CA GLU A 66 -30.12 13.45 -13.55
C GLU A 66 -30.26 11.92 -13.70
N PRO A 67 -30.99 11.23 -12.80
CA PRO A 67 -31.07 9.76 -12.80
C PRO A 67 -31.61 9.16 -14.10
N ALA A 68 -32.48 9.89 -14.80
CA ALA A 68 -33.12 9.44 -16.04
C ALA A 68 -32.19 9.44 -17.26
N VAL A 69 -31.09 10.20 -17.21
CA VAL A 69 -30.21 10.45 -18.36
C VAL A 69 -28.76 10.05 -18.06
N PHE A 70 -28.38 9.94 -16.79
CA PHE A 70 -27.01 9.66 -16.42
C PHE A 70 -26.60 8.21 -16.69
N LEU A 71 -25.68 8.05 -17.65
CA LEU A 71 -25.06 6.77 -17.98
C LEU A 71 -23.56 6.82 -17.62
N PRO A 72 -23.11 6.07 -16.59
CA PRO A 72 -21.70 6.05 -16.19
C PRO A 72 -20.72 5.66 -17.30
N ALA A 73 -21.16 4.82 -18.24
CA ALA A 73 -20.32 4.42 -19.38
C ALA A 73 -19.96 5.63 -20.27
N GLU A 74 -20.86 6.60 -20.39
CA GLU A 74 -20.76 7.72 -21.33
C GLU A 74 -20.25 9.00 -20.66
N ASP A 75 -20.60 9.23 -19.39
CA ASP A 75 -20.13 10.38 -18.62
C ASP A 75 -19.06 9.98 -17.59
N PRO A 76 -17.78 10.30 -17.83
CA PRO A 76 -16.67 9.89 -16.98
C PRO A 76 -16.50 10.77 -15.73
N ILE A 77 -17.46 11.67 -15.41
CA ILE A 77 -17.33 12.63 -14.32
C ILE A 77 -16.88 11.97 -13.01
N VAL A 78 -17.48 10.85 -12.61
CA VAL A 78 -17.13 10.16 -11.38
C VAL A 78 -15.71 9.61 -11.44
N ARG A 79 -15.36 8.86 -12.49
CA ARG A 79 -14.00 8.34 -12.70
C ARG A 79 -12.94 9.43 -12.62
N VAL A 80 -13.18 10.55 -13.31
CA VAL A 80 -12.24 11.69 -13.35
C VAL A 80 -12.13 12.35 -11.99
N GLN A 81 -13.25 12.62 -11.32
CA GLN A 81 -13.25 13.32 -10.04
C GLN A 81 -12.68 12.45 -8.91
N VAL A 82 -12.95 11.14 -8.89
CA VAL A 82 -12.31 10.23 -7.94
C VAL A 82 -10.81 10.10 -8.23
N GLY A 83 -10.40 10.04 -9.49
CA GLY A 83 -8.98 10.09 -9.87
C GLY A 83 -8.25 11.32 -9.31
N ARG A 84 -8.87 12.50 -9.45
CA ARG A 84 -8.35 13.76 -8.87
C ARG A 84 -8.36 13.73 -7.34
N LEU A 85 -9.39 13.15 -6.72
CA LEU A 85 -9.46 13.01 -5.27
C LEU A 85 -8.30 12.15 -4.74
N ARG A 86 -7.98 11.03 -5.40
CA ARG A 86 -6.83 10.18 -5.04
C ARG A 86 -5.52 10.97 -5.06
N GLN A 87 -5.24 11.67 -6.16
CA GLN A 87 -4.02 12.50 -6.29
C GLN A 87 -3.93 13.56 -5.19
N ARG A 88 -5.08 14.13 -4.80
CA ARG A 88 -5.14 15.18 -3.79
C ARG A 88 -4.95 14.66 -2.37
N LEU A 89 -5.48 13.46 -2.07
CA LEU A 89 -5.20 12.75 -0.82
C LEU A 89 -3.72 12.35 -0.74
N GLU A 90 -3.14 11.85 -1.84
CA GLU A 90 -1.72 11.53 -1.90
C GLU A 90 -0.83 12.75 -1.62
N ALA A 91 -1.13 13.89 -2.28
CA ALA A 91 -0.43 15.14 -2.02
C ALA A 91 -0.60 15.65 -0.57
N TYR A 92 -1.79 15.46 0.02
CA TYR A 92 -2.03 15.81 1.42
C TYR A 92 -1.14 14.99 2.36
N TYR A 93 -1.15 13.66 2.24
CA TYR A 93 -0.37 12.78 3.13
C TYR A 93 1.14 12.79 2.86
N ALA A 94 1.57 13.25 1.68
CA ALA A 94 2.99 13.50 1.44
C ALA A 94 3.53 14.69 2.26
N ALA A 95 2.67 15.63 2.64
CA ALA A 95 3.05 16.86 3.35
C ALA A 95 2.55 16.93 4.81
N ASN A 96 1.63 16.05 5.21
CA ASN A 96 0.96 16.12 6.52
C ASN A 96 0.87 14.73 7.15
N GLU A 97 0.94 14.69 8.48
CA GLU A 97 0.62 13.48 9.22
C GLU A 97 -0.90 13.22 9.22
N PRO A 98 -1.33 11.94 9.29
CA PRO A 98 -2.74 11.61 9.35
C PRO A 98 -3.43 12.19 10.59
N PRO A 99 -4.49 12.97 10.43
CA PRO A 99 -5.22 13.53 11.57
C PRO A 99 -5.91 12.41 12.35
N GLN A 100 -5.89 12.47 13.68
CA GLN A 100 -6.37 11.40 14.56
C GLN A 100 -5.68 10.04 14.31
N ASP A 101 -4.49 10.06 13.71
CA ASP A 101 -3.79 8.88 13.19
C ASP A 101 -4.61 8.09 12.17
N ILE A 102 -5.60 8.69 11.48
CA ILE A 102 -6.43 7.99 10.50
C ILE A 102 -6.01 8.38 9.09
N GLU A 103 -5.53 7.40 8.32
CA GLU A 103 -5.29 7.51 6.89
C GLU A 103 -6.54 7.04 6.12
N ILE A 104 -7.01 7.90 5.22
CA ILE A 104 -8.12 7.64 4.30
C ILE A 104 -7.55 7.46 2.91
N HIS A 105 -7.71 6.26 2.35
CA HIS A 105 -7.22 5.94 1.00
C HIS A 105 -8.34 5.41 0.12
N ILE A 106 -8.30 5.69 -1.18
CA ILE A 106 -9.28 5.21 -2.15
C ILE A 106 -8.55 4.37 -3.20
N PRO A 107 -8.58 3.03 -3.14
CA PRO A 107 -7.83 2.20 -4.07
C PRO A 107 -8.29 2.39 -5.52
N VAL A 108 -7.38 2.10 -6.46
CA VAL A 108 -7.70 2.09 -7.89
C VAL A 108 -8.66 0.95 -8.20
N GLY A 109 -9.65 1.19 -9.07
CA GLY A 109 -10.66 0.19 -9.44
C GLY A 109 -11.85 0.07 -8.48
N THR A 110 -11.83 0.79 -7.36
CA THR A 110 -12.97 0.91 -6.44
C THR A 110 -13.21 2.36 -6.07
N TYR A 111 -14.43 2.69 -5.66
CA TYR A 111 -14.77 4.00 -5.11
C TYR A 111 -14.93 3.96 -3.58
N MET A 112 -14.87 2.78 -2.96
CA MET A 112 -14.96 2.62 -1.51
C MET A 112 -13.62 2.98 -0.84
N PRO A 113 -13.59 3.95 0.10
CA PRO A 113 -12.41 4.24 0.89
C PRO A 113 -12.04 3.09 1.82
N VAL A 114 -10.74 2.95 2.08
CA VAL A 114 -10.16 2.13 3.14
C VAL A 114 -9.67 3.08 4.22
N LEU A 115 -10.07 2.80 5.46
CA LEU A 115 -9.72 3.57 6.65
C LEU A 115 -8.66 2.78 7.44
N ARG A 116 -7.54 3.41 7.80
CA ARG A 116 -6.48 2.78 8.60
C ARG A 116 -6.02 3.67 9.72
N ARG A 117 -5.79 3.10 10.91
CA ARG A 117 -5.12 3.78 12.01
C ARG A 117 -3.60 3.60 11.87
N ARG A 118 -2.83 4.70 11.82
CA ARG A 118 -1.37 4.72 11.71
C ARG A 118 -0.70 4.22 13.01
N ARG A 119 -1.37 4.35 14.16
CA ARG A 119 -0.85 3.86 15.45
C ARG A 119 -0.79 2.34 15.58
N ASP A 120 -1.47 1.58 14.72
CA ASP A 120 -1.25 0.12 14.61
C ASP A 120 0.15 -0.22 14.06
N ALA A 121 0.90 0.76 13.51
CA ALA A 121 2.31 0.58 13.13
C ALA A 121 3.30 0.95 14.24
N ALA A 122 2.88 1.69 15.28
CA ALA A 122 3.76 2.28 16.30
C ALA A 122 3.64 1.63 17.70
N GLY A 123 2.93 0.50 17.81
CA GLY A 123 2.56 -0.12 19.08
C GLY A 123 3.06 -1.56 19.30
N GLY A 124 4.23 -1.95 18.80
CA GLY A 124 4.80 -3.26 19.12
C GLY A 124 5.91 -3.68 18.17
N ALA A 125 7.15 -3.53 18.60
CA ALA A 125 8.29 -4.15 17.93
C ALA A 125 8.12 -5.69 17.96
N GLY A 126 7.55 -6.25 16.89
CA GLY A 126 7.63 -7.69 16.59
C GLY A 126 6.36 -8.42 16.15
N ALA A 127 5.16 -7.82 16.18
CA ALA A 127 3.92 -8.60 15.96
C ALA A 127 3.01 -8.15 14.78
N ASP A 128 2.96 -6.86 14.41
CA ASP A 128 1.91 -6.37 13.49
C ASP A 128 2.34 -6.15 12.03
N HIS A 129 3.58 -6.51 11.67
CA HIS A 129 4.10 -6.34 10.31
C HIS A 129 4.24 -7.69 9.61
N LEU A 130 3.13 -8.34 9.29
CA LEU A 130 3.18 -9.56 8.46
C LEU A 130 3.70 -9.18 7.06
N LEU A 131 4.91 -9.64 6.75
CA LEU A 131 5.57 -9.40 5.47
C LEU A 131 5.23 -10.51 4.49
N MET A 132 4.84 -10.12 3.27
CA MET A 132 4.81 -11.03 2.12
C MET A 132 6.04 -10.78 1.27
N VAL A 133 6.93 -11.75 1.14
CA VAL A 133 8.16 -11.62 0.32
C VAL A 133 7.90 -12.31 -1.02
N GLN A 134 8.01 -11.54 -2.11
CA GLN A 134 7.97 -12.10 -3.45
C GLN A 134 9.35 -12.60 -3.89
N PRO A 135 9.41 -13.60 -4.79
CA PRO A 135 10.66 -14.02 -5.41
C PRO A 135 11.43 -12.82 -5.97
N ILE A 136 12.74 -12.81 -5.75
CA ILE A 136 13.63 -11.79 -6.30
C ILE A 136 13.73 -12.02 -7.81
N HIS A 137 13.28 -11.02 -8.58
CA HIS A 137 13.31 -11.12 -10.04
C HIS A 137 14.71 -10.82 -10.55
N TYR A 138 15.35 -11.79 -11.18
CA TYR A 138 16.57 -11.53 -11.93
C TYR A 138 16.21 -10.90 -13.29
N ILE A 139 16.81 -9.74 -13.60
CA ILE A 139 16.66 -9.08 -14.89
C ILE A 139 17.92 -9.43 -15.70
N ALA A 140 17.74 -10.33 -16.67
CA ALA A 140 18.83 -11.08 -17.28
C ALA A 140 19.72 -10.24 -18.20
N GLU A 141 20.98 -10.07 -17.80
CA GLU A 141 22.10 -9.61 -18.65
C GLU A 141 23.25 -10.65 -18.69
N ARG A 142 23.36 -11.50 -17.66
CA ARG A 142 24.30 -12.65 -17.57
C ARG A 142 23.56 -13.99 -17.39
N MET A 143 24.13 -15.07 -17.93
CA MET A 143 23.53 -16.42 -17.87
C MET A 143 23.63 -17.11 -16.50
N ASP A 144 24.58 -16.71 -15.66
CA ASP A 144 24.85 -17.32 -14.35
C ASP A 144 24.21 -16.58 -13.16
N GLY A 145 23.62 -15.41 -13.40
CA GLY A 145 23.06 -14.55 -12.35
C GLY A 145 21.78 -15.08 -11.67
N GLN A 146 21.09 -16.04 -12.29
CA GLN A 146 19.84 -16.59 -11.73
C GLN A 146 20.10 -17.34 -10.41
N ALA A 147 21.11 -18.21 -10.37
CA ALA A 147 21.47 -18.94 -9.16
C ALA A 147 21.85 -18.00 -8.01
N PHE A 148 22.47 -16.85 -8.34
CA PHE A 148 22.75 -15.83 -7.34
C PHE A 148 21.48 -15.20 -6.77
N ALA A 149 20.51 -14.85 -7.64
CA ALA A 149 19.24 -14.26 -7.22
C ALA A 149 18.39 -15.23 -6.39
N ASP A 150 18.37 -16.51 -6.74
CA ASP A 150 17.67 -17.55 -5.98
C ASP A 150 18.30 -17.73 -4.59
N GLY A 151 19.63 -17.80 -4.51
CA GLY A 151 20.33 -17.88 -3.21
C GLY A 151 20.14 -16.63 -2.35
N LEU A 152 20.15 -15.43 -2.96
CA LEU A 152 19.82 -14.20 -2.25
C LEU A 152 18.38 -14.20 -1.70
N TYR A 153 17.43 -14.77 -2.44
CA TYR A 153 16.03 -14.85 -2.00
C TYR A 153 15.88 -15.76 -0.77
N GLU A 154 16.50 -16.95 -0.79
CA GLU A 154 16.49 -17.87 0.36
C GLU A 154 17.10 -17.23 1.61
N GLU A 155 18.27 -16.60 1.45
CA GLU A 155 18.96 -15.94 2.56
C GLU A 155 18.16 -14.74 3.10
N LEU A 156 17.52 -13.98 2.21
CA LEU A 156 16.64 -12.89 2.60
C LEU A 156 15.43 -13.40 3.38
N LEU A 157 14.79 -14.51 2.95
CA LEU A 157 13.68 -15.12 3.67
C LEU A 157 14.08 -15.53 5.08
N GLU A 158 15.22 -16.22 5.22
CA GLU A 158 15.74 -16.66 6.52
C GLU A 158 15.98 -15.47 7.46
N GLN A 159 16.66 -14.44 6.98
CA GLN A 159 16.99 -13.28 7.80
C GLN A 159 15.78 -12.41 8.15
N LEU A 160 14.80 -12.31 7.25
CA LEU A 160 13.54 -11.64 7.52
C LEU A 160 12.74 -12.43 8.55
N PHE A 161 12.67 -13.76 8.45
CA PHE A 161 12.01 -14.60 9.45
C PHE A 161 12.63 -14.42 10.84
N LYS A 162 13.96 -14.46 10.93
CA LYS A 162 14.68 -14.21 12.20
C LYS A 162 14.43 -12.82 12.78
N SER A 163 14.16 -11.82 11.94
CA SER A 163 14.05 -10.41 12.36
C SER A 163 12.62 -9.94 12.61
N PHE A 164 11.65 -10.47 11.86
CA PHE A 164 10.25 -10.02 11.86
C PHE A 164 9.26 -11.12 12.33
N GLY A 165 9.73 -12.34 12.54
CA GLY A 165 8.87 -13.48 12.89
C GLY A 165 8.21 -14.07 11.64
N ALA A 166 6.90 -14.29 11.66
CA ALA A 166 6.20 -14.92 10.54
C ALA A 166 6.34 -14.12 9.24
N VAL A 167 6.76 -14.79 8.17
CA VAL A 167 6.86 -14.24 6.82
C VAL A 167 6.03 -15.09 5.88
N LEU A 168 5.22 -14.47 5.04
CA LEU A 168 4.48 -15.13 3.96
C LEU A 168 5.31 -15.13 2.68
N MET A 169 5.38 -16.26 1.99
CA MET A 169 6.00 -16.35 0.67
C MET A 169 4.95 -16.06 -0.41
N GLY A 170 5.29 -15.19 -1.36
CA GLY A 170 4.47 -14.91 -2.53
C GLY A 170 4.68 -15.95 -3.64
N SER A 171 3.60 -16.36 -4.31
CA SER A 171 3.68 -17.30 -5.44
C SER A 171 3.52 -16.58 -6.77
N GLY A 172 4.63 -16.27 -7.46
CA GLY A 172 4.67 -15.86 -8.88
C GLY A 172 3.88 -14.59 -9.30
N PRO A 173 3.90 -14.23 -10.60
CA PRO A 173 3.42 -12.94 -11.11
C PRO A 173 1.90 -12.92 -11.38
N SER A 174 1.07 -13.48 -10.51
CA SER A 174 -0.39 -13.50 -10.71
C SER A 174 -1.10 -12.33 -10.01
N PRO A 175 -1.85 -11.48 -10.74
CA PRO A 175 -2.71 -10.45 -10.15
C PRO A 175 -4.09 -11.04 -9.78
N ALA A 176 -4.11 -12.11 -8.98
CA ALA A 176 -5.35 -12.67 -8.43
C ALA A 176 -5.29 -12.73 -6.89
N PRO A 177 -6.39 -12.42 -6.19
CA PRO A 177 -6.41 -12.45 -4.73
C PRO A 177 -6.50 -13.91 -4.28
N ALA A 178 -5.35 -14.56 -4.10
CA ALA A 178 -5.29 -15.91 -3.56
C ALA A 178 -5.49 -15.87 -2.03
N GLY A 179 -6.76 -15.95 -1.63
CA GLY A 179 -7.17 -16.36 -0.27
C GLY A 179 -6.90 -15.37 0.86
N ALA A 180 -7.41 -15.73 2.05
CA ALA A 180 -7.33 -14.95 3.28
C ALA A 180 -5.90 -14.51 3.66
N ALA A 181 -4.86 -15.21 3.20
CA ALA A 181 -3.45 -14.89 3.46
C ALA A 181 -2.98 -13.55 2.85
N ALA A 182 -3.52 -13.17 1.68
CA ALA A 182 -3.21 -11.87 1.06
C ALA A 182 -3.84 -10.68 1.81
N ARG A 183 -4.83 -10.95 2.68
CA ARG A 183 -5.50 -9.92 3.49
C ARG A 183 -4.78 -9.67 4.82
N CYS A 184 -3.89 -10.57 5.23
CA CYS A 184 -3.15 -10.45 6.49
C CYS A 184 -1.78 -9.78 6.32
N ALA A 185 -1.17 -9.82 5.14
CA ALA A 185 0.13 -9.17 4.92
C ALA A 185 -0.06 -7.67 4.68
N HIS A 186 0.26 -6.87 5.69
CA HIS A 186 0.23 -5.41 5.60
C HIS A 186 1.24 -4.88 4.56
N HIS A 187 2.35 -5.59 4.35
CA HIS A 187 3.41 -5.14 3.47
C HIS A 187 3.92 -6.27 2.57
N ARG A 188 4.13 -5.96 1.30
CA ARG A 188 4.76 -6.84 0.32
C ARG A 188 6.17 -6.35 -0.01
N VAL A 189 7.17 -7.21 0.17
CA VAL A 189 8.54 -6.98 -0.25
C VAL A 189 8.70 -7.47 -1.68
N GLU A 190 9.03 -6.55 -2.58
CA GLU A 190 9.34 -6.85 -3.97
C GLU A 190 10.81 -6.53 -4.23
N GLY A 191 11.48 -7.39 -4.99
CA GLY A 191 12.89 -7.20 -5.30
C GLY A 191 13.22 -7.58 -6.74
N SER A 192 14.20 -6.89 -7.29
CA SER A 192 14.87 -7.33 -8.51
C SER A 192 16.38 -7.22 -8.37
N VAL A 193 17.10 -8.12 -9.04
CA VAL A 193 18.56 -8.13 -9.12
C VAL A 193 18.99 -7.97 -10.57
N ARG A 194 19.97 -7.09 -10.78
CA ARG A 194 20.69 -6.92 -12.05
C ARG A 194 22.15 -7.18 -11.81
N ILE A 195 22.81 -7.86 -12.73
CA ILE A 195 24.23 -8.17 -12.64
C ILE A 195 24.86 -7.83 -14.00
N ASP A 196 25.75 -6.84 -13.99
CA ASP A 196 26.58 -6.48 -15.14
C ASP A 196 28.03 -6.97 -14.92
N GLU A 197 28.97 -6.58 -15.78
CA GLU A 197 30.37 -7.01 -15.68
C GLU A 197 31.08 -6.53 -14.39
N GLY A 198 30.61 -5.44 -13.77
CA GLY A 198 31.31 -4.76 -12.67
C GLY A 198 30.54 -4.65 -11.36
N ARG A 199 29.21 -4.79 -11.38
CA ARG A 199 28.37 -4.69 -10.17
C ARG A 199 27.14 -5.60 -10.17
N ILE A 200 26.74 -5.94 -8.95
CA ILE A 200 25.43 -6.48 -8.61
C ILE A 200 24.60 -5.33 -8.04
N ARG A 201 23.39 -5.13 -8.57
CA ARG A 201 22.41 -4.15 -8.06
C ARG A 201 21.13 -4.86 -7.66
N ALA A 202 20.86 -4.92 -6.37
CA ALA A 202 19.55 -5.31 -5.84
C ALA A 202 18.69 -4.06 -5.62
N SER A 203 17.49 -4.04 -6.21
CA SER A 203 16.48 -2.98 -6.01
C SER A 203 15.33 -3.56 -5.21
N ILE A 204 15.16 -3.12 -3.97
CA ILE A 204 14.12 -3.62 -3.05
C ILE A 204 13.08 -2.53 -2.82
N ARG A 205 11.82 -2.92 -2.78
CA ARG A 205 10.67 -2.05 -2.55
C ARG A 205 9.74 -2.69 -1.54
N LEU A 206 9.20 -1.87 -0.66
CA LEU A 206 8.09 -2.20 0.21
C LEU A 206 6.83 -1.59 -0.40
N VAL A 207 5.86 -2.46 -0.66
CA VAL A 207 4.56 -2.08 -1.21
C VAL A 207 3.51 -2.33 -0.16
N ASP A 208 2.69 -1.33 0.14
CA ASP A 208 1.50 -1.56 0.96
C ASP A 208 0.48 -2.37 0.14
N SER A 209 0.14 -3.57 0.60
CA SER A 209 -0.74 -4.50 -0.13
C SER A 209 -2.15 -3.95 -0.35
N SER A 210 -2.64 -3.12 0.59
CA SER A 210 -3.97 -2.52 0.54
C SER A 210 -4.01 -1.26 -0.32
N LEU A 211 -2.93 -0.47 -0.27
CA LEU A 211 -2.85 0.82 -0.96
C LEU A 211 -2.20 0.71 -2.35
N ARG A 212 -1.55 -0.42 -2.66
CA ARG A 212 -0.74 -0.65 -3.88
C ARG A 212 0.27 0.48 -4.15
N ARG A 213 0.78 1.09 -3.09
CA ARG A 213 1.76 2.19 -3.13
C ARG A 213 3.10 1.68 -2.62
N ILE A 214 4.19 2.13 -3.25
CA ILE A 214 5.54 1.94 -2.71
C ILE A 214 5.70 2.86 -1.50
N THR A 215 5.82 2.28 -0.31
CA THR A 215 6.05 3.02 0.95
C THR A 215 7.54 3.20 1.23
N TRP A 216 8.37 2.34 0.65
CA TRP A 216 9.83 2.43 0.76
C TRP A 216 10.50 1.78 -0.45
N ALA A 217 11.61 2.33 -0.91
CA ALA A 217 12.44 1.72 -1.95
C ALA A 217 13.91 2.07 -1.75
N ARG A 218 14.81 1.13 -2.00
CA ARG A 218 16.25 1.35 -1.93
C ARG A 218 17.02 0.43 -2.87
N ASN A 219 18.12 0.94 -3.41
CA ASN A 219 19.07 0.17 -4.19
C ASN A 219 20.28 -0.21 -3.33
N PHE A 220 20.79 -1.42 -3.54
CA PHE A 220 21.96 -1.98 -2.88
C PHE A 220 22.94 -2.43 -3.96
N ASP A 221 24.09 -1.76 -4.02
CA ASP A 221 25.15 -2.03 -4.98
C ASP A 221 26.30 -2.80 -4.33
N ARG A 222 26.80 -3.83 -5.01
CA ARG A 222 27.94 -4.65 -4.61
C ARG A 222 28.86 -4.90 -5.80
N SER A 223 30.13 -5.19 -5.53
CA SER A 223 31.04 -5.73 -6.54
C SER A 223 30.59 -7.13 -6.97
N VAL A 224 30.90 -7.52 -8.21
CA VAL A 224 30.54 -8.84 -8.75
C VAL A 224 31.43 -9.91 -8.13
N GLN A 225 30.95 -10.48 -7.03
CA GLN A 225 31.49 -11.69 -6.42
C GLN A 225 30.32 -12.66 -6.23
N PHE A 226 30.41 -13.81 -6.88
CA PHE A 226 29.40 -14.87 -6.81
C PHE A 226 29.79 -15.84 -5.70
N GLY A 227 29.56 -15.42 -4.46
CA GLY A 227 29.79 -16.23 -3.27
C GLY A 227 28.55 -16.25 -2.38
N ILE A 228 28.42 -17.31 -1.58
CA ILE A 228 27.40 -17.42 -0.53
C ILE A 228 27.55 -16.24 0.44
N GLU A 229 28.78 -15.87 0.79
CA GLU A 229 29.09 -14.71 1.62
C GLU A 229 28.47 -13.40 1.07
N GLN A 230 28.54 -13.16 -0.24
CA GLN A 230 27.89 -11.98 -0.83
C GLN A 230 26.37 -12.03 -0.79
N GLN A 231 25.76 -13.22 -0.88
CA GLN A 231 24.31 -13.38 -0.71
C GLN A 231 23.91 -13.05 0.73
N GLU A 232 24.63 -13.60 1.71
CA GLU A 232 24.46 -13.35 3.14
C GLU A 232 24.60 -11.87 3.51
N GLU A 233 25.68 -11.22 3.08
CA GLU A 233 25.92 -9.81 3.34
C GLU A 233 24.87 -8.89 2.71
N LEU A 234 24.47 -9.20 1.47
CA LEU A 234 23.49 -8.40 0.74
C LEU A 234 22.10 -8.53 1.38
N ALA A 235 21.68 -9.75 1.72
CA ALA A 235 20.47 -10.00 2.48
C ALA A 235 20.49 -9.29 3.85
N ALA A 236 21.63 -9.32 4.55
CA ALA A 236 21.79 -8.66 5.86
C ALA A 236 21.62 -7.15 5.77
N CYS A 237 22.18 -6.55 4.72
CA CYS A 237 22.03 -5.14 4.44
C CYS A 237 20.58 -4.77 4.10
N ILE A 238 19.89 -5.59 3.30
CA ILE A 238 18.48 -5.38 2.95
C ILE A 238 17.60 -5.49 4.21
N CYS A 239 17.77 -6.57 4.99
CA CYS A 239 17.00 -6.82 6.21
C CYS A 239 17.22 -5.71 7.26
N SER A 240 18.46 -5.26 7.44
CA SER A 240 18.78 -4.14 8.34
C SER A 240 18.10 -2.83 7.89
N ALA A 241 18.12 -2.54 6.59
CA ALA A 241 17.46 -1.35 6.05
C ALA A 241 15.94 -1.39 6.21
N LEU A 242 15.31 -2.55 5.99
CA LEU A 242 13.88 -2.76 6.24
C LEU A 242 13.55 -2.56 7.73
N ARG A 243 14.35 -3.12 8.64
CA ARG A 243 14.18 -2.93 10.10
C ARG A 243 14.24 -1.45 10.49
N GLN A 244 15.18 -0.70 9.93
CA GLN A 244 15.30 0.73 10.18
C GLN A 244 14.09 1.51 9.66
N ASN A 245 13.51 1.10 8.53
CA ASN A 245 12.30 1.72 7.98
C ASN A 245 11.09 1.52 8.91
N PHE A 246 10.89 0.31 9.44
CA PHE A 246 9.77 0.02 10.37
C PHE A 246 9.95 0.60 11.77
N ARG A 247 11.13 1.13 12.11
CA ARG A 247 11.40 1.80 13.40
C ARG A 247 11.17 3.32 13.36
N ARG A 248 10.99 3.91 12.17
CA ARG A 248 10.74 5.34 11.97
C ARG A 248 9.25 5.60 11.92
#